data_AF-A0A1D9Q902-F1
#
_entry.id   AF-A0A1D9Q902-F1
#
_cell.length_a   1.000
_cell.length_b   1.000
_cell.length_c   1.000
_cell.angle_alpha   90.00
_cell.angle_beta   90.00
_cell.angle_gamma   90.00
#
_symmetry.space_group_name_H-M   'P 1'
#
loop_
_entity.id
_entity.type
_entity.pdbx_description
1 polymer ?
#
loop_
_entity_poly.entity_id
_entity_poly.type
_entity_poly.pdbx_seq_one_letter_code
_entity_poly.pdbx_strand_id
1 'polypeptide(L)'
;MYIQNFLVALISFALIKHVNSSPTQTGTLSTPPPPGETYLTNYPICATPGYTVVPGSYNESIHQASGSTLGRCINECRAAYPACKSIAFHAEYTECLWYDRRVGRTQLYVDEGSEFVHYDLICAVDGCY
;
A
#
# COMPACT_ATOMS: atom_id res chain seq x y z
N MET A 1 58.99 -1.99 41.83
CA MET A 1 57.60 -1.67 42.22
C MET A 1 56.72 -1.84 40.98
N TYR A 2 55.73 -2.72 41.07
CA TYR A 2 54.47 -2.80 40.27
C TYR A 2 54.59 -2.89 38.74
N ILE A 3 54.47 -4.07 38.10
CA ILE A 3 53.27 -4.91 37.80
C ILE A 3 52.19 -4.17 36.98
N GLN A 4 51.76 -4.84 35.90
CA GLN A 4 50.47 -4.79 35.16
C GLN A 4 50.63 -4.35 33.69
N ASN A 5 50.03 -4.97 32.67
CA ASN A 5 49.30 -6.24 32.53
C ASN A 5 49.22 -6.52 31.02
N PHE A 6 49.54 -7.75 30.63
CA PHE A 6 49.12 -8.34 29.36
C PHE A 6 47.61 -8.58 29.41
N LEU A 7 46.88 -8.26 28.34
CA LEU A 7 45.66 -8.92 27.80
C LEU A 7 44.81 -7.92 27.02
N VAL A 8 44.95 -7.92 25.69
CA VAL A 8 43.91 -7.42 24.78
C VAL A 8 43.01 -8.60 24.47
N ALA A 9 41.93 -8.73 25.24
CA ALA A 9 40.84 -9.65 24.92
C ALA A 9 39.93 -8.98 23.87
N LEU A 10 39.95 -9.52 22.64
CA LEU A 10 38.93 -9.24 21.63
C LEU A 10 37.60 -9.83 22.11
N ILE A 11 36.75 -9.00 22.71
CA ILE A 11 35.38 -9.39 23.05
C ILE A 11 34.55 -9.25 21.76
N SER A 12 34.34 -10.38 21.09
CA SER A 12 33.32 -10.52 20.05
C SER A 12 31.94 -10.29 20.65
N PHE A 13 31.39 -9.09 20.50
CA PHE A 13 29.95 -8.87 20.71
C PHE A 13 29.19 -9.40 19.49
N ALA A 14 28.95 -10.71 19.46
CA ALA A 14 27.83 -11.25 18.71
C ALA A 14 26.55 -10.78 19.41
N LEU A 15 25.98 -9.68 18.92
CA LEU A 15 24.67 -9.22 19.37
C LEU A 15 23.62 -10.23 18.84
N ILE A 16 23.36 -11.28 19.62
CA ILE A 16 22.21 -12.15 19.43
C ILE A 16 20.98 -11.29 19.71
N LYS A 17 20.40 -10.67 18.67
CA LYS A 17 19.04 -10.17 18.75
C LYS A 17 18.11 -11.38 18.82
N HIS A 18 17.91 -11.87 20.02
CA HIS A 18 16.72 -12.64 20.38
C HIS A 18 15.52 -11.70 20.27
N VAL A 19 14.90 -11.66 19.09
CA VAL A 19 13.54 -11.14 18.98
C VAL A 19 12.62 -12.31 19.24
N ASN A 20 12.20 -12.37 20.51
CA ASN A 20 11.14 -13.23 20.99
C ASN A 20 9.84 -12.88 20.24
N SER A 21 9.31 -13.87 19.53
CA SER A 21 7.91 -14.16 19.18
C SER A 21 6.90 -13.00 19.02
N SER A 22 6.36 -12.92 17.79
CA SER A 22 5.07 -12.36 17.32
C SER A 22 4.13 -11.67 18.32
N PRO A 23 3.49 -10.57 17.90
CA PRO A 23 2.04 -10.52 17.81
C PRO A 23 1.60 -11.07 16.45
N THR A 24 0.79 -12.11 16.49
CA THR A 24 -0.34 -12.38 15.61
C THR A 24 -0.47 -11.40 14.45
N GLN A 25 -0.33 -11.88 13.20
CA GLN A 25 -1.08 -11.25 12.10
C GLN A 25 -2.55 -11.36 12.52
N THR A 26 -3.06 -10.33 13.20
CA THR A 26 -4.48 -10.16 13.43
C THR A 26 -5.08 -10.18 12.04
N GLY A 27 -5.76 -11.29 11.72
CA GLY A 27 -6.33 -11.51 10.41
C GLY A 27 -7.08 -10.27 9.98
N THR A 28 -6.67 -9.69 8.87
CA THR A 28 -7.47 -8.68 8.22
C THR A 28 -8.83 -9.31 7.95
N LEU A 29 -9.87 -8.75 8.55
CA LEU A 29 -11.25 -9.16 8.36
C LEU A 29 -11.58 -9.02 6.88
N SER A 30 -11.43 -10.12 6.13
CA SER A 30 -11.87 -10.15 4.74
C SER A 30 -13.38 -10.34 4.78
N THR A 31 -14.13 -9.25 4.67
CA THR A 31 -15.57 -9.36 4.39
C THR A 31 -15.72 -10.15 3.09
N PRO A 32 -16.55 -11.20 3.04
CA PRO A 32 -16.84 -11.89 1.80
C PRO A 32 -17.57 -10.94 0.83
N PRO A 33 -17.36 -11.08 -0.49
CA PRO A 33 -18.08 -10.26 -1.46
C PRO A 33 -19.60 -10.50 -1.35
N PRO A 34 -20.45 -9.54 -1.73
CA PRO A 34 -21.89 -9.74 -1.81
C PRO A 34 -22.26 -10.99 -2.64
N PRO A 35 -23.40 -11.65 -2.35
CA PRO A 35 -23.80 -12.83 -3.10
C PRO A 35 -23.91 -12.56 -4.60
N GLY A 36 -23.17 -13.33 -5.40
CA GLY A 36 -23.12 -13.17 -6.87
C GLY A 36 -21.98 -12.28 -7.36
N GLU A 37 -21.20 -11.69 -6.46
CA GLU A 37 -20.07 -10.82 -6.80
C GLU A 37 -18.73 -11.46 -6.43
N THR A 38 -17.67 -11.04 -7.10
CA THR A 38 -16.30 -11.47 -6.81
C THR A 38 -15.39 -10.26 -6.79
N TYR A 39 -14.48 -10.21 -5.81
CA TYR A 39 -13.45 -9.20 -5.82
C TYR A 39 -12.53 -9.36 -7.03
N LEU A 40 -12.14 -8.22 -7.58
CA LEU A 40 -11.19 -8.18 -8.68
C LEU A 40 -9.79 -8.52 -8.15
N THR A 41 -9.11 -9.47 -8.78
CA THR A 41 -7.82 -10.02 -8.31
C THR A 41 -6.74 -10.10 -9.39
N ASN A 42 -7.03 -9.64 -10.62
CA ASN A 42 -6.07 -9.60 -11.71
C ASN A 42 -4.96 -8.56 -11.47
N TYR A 43 -3.94 -8.59 -12.32
CA TYR A 43 -2.86 -7.62 -12.33
C TYR A 43 -2.29 -7.48 -13.76
N PRO A 44 -2.07 -6.26 -14.26
CA PRO A 44 -2.41 -4.99 -13.63
C PRO A 44 -3.90 -4.66 -13.74
N ILE A 45 -4.40 -3.88 -12.79
CA ILE A 45 -5.72 -3.24 -12.86
C ILE A 45 -5.50 -1.77 -13.19
N CYS A 46 -5.99 -1.35 -14.36
CA CYS A 46 -5.84 0.00 -14.88
C CYS A 46 -7.21 0.56 -15.26
N ALA A 47 -7.61 1.67 -14.65
CA ALA A 47 -8.85 2.37 -14.93
C ALA A 47 -10.12 1.55 -14.62
N THR A 48 -10.13 0.85 -13.49
CA THR A 48 -11.32 0.09 -13.08
C THR A 48 -12.14 0.88 -12.05
N PRO A 49 -13.39 1.25 -12.38
CA PRO A 49 -14.26 1.91 -11.42
C PRO A 49 -14.76 0.91 -10.38
N GLY A 50 -14.90 1.34 -9.13
CA GLY A 50 -15.43 0.48 -8.09
C GLY A 50 -15.14 0.93 -6.67
N TYR A 51 -15.67 0.16 -5.73
CA TYR A 51 -15.54 0.42 -4.30
C TYR A 51 -14.75 -0.69 -3.61
N THR A 52 -13.86 -0.28 -2.71
CA THR A 52 -13.16 -1.18 -1.81
C THR A 52 -13.94 -1.31 -0.51
N VAL A 53 -13.97 -2.52 0.05
CA VAL A 53 -14.66 -2.75 1.32
C VAL A 53 -13.90 -2.10 2.48
N VAL A 54 -14.60 -1.32 3.30
CA VAL A 54 -14.09 -0.75 4.56
C VAL A 54 -14.87 -1.33 5.76
N PRO A 55 -14.21 -1.94 6.76
CA PRO A 55 -12.78 -2.19 6.84
C PRO A 55 -12.33 -3.29 5.86
N GLY A 56 -11.17 -3.08 5.24
CA GLY A 56 -10.55 -4.02 4.31
C GLY A 56 -9.22 -4.58 4.81
N SER A 57 -8.59 -5.42 4.00
CA SER A 57 -7.28 -6.05 4.25
C SER A 57 -6.07 -5.23 3.81
N TYR A 58 -6.26 -3.92 3.81
CA TYR A 58 -5.33 -2.90 3.32
C TYR A 58 -5.41 -1.66 4.20
N ASN A 59 -4.39 -0.82 4.14
CA ASN A 59 -4.45 0.54 4.67
C ASN A 59 -4.75 1.52 3.53
N GLU A 60 -5.65 2.45 3.77
CA GLU A 60 -5.93 3.59 2.89
C GLU A 60 -5.55 4.91 3.56
N SER A 61 -5.02 5.84 2.77
CA SER A 61 -4.83 7.23 3.18
C SER A 61 -5.35 8.17 2.11
N ILE A 62 -5.98 9.26 2.56
CA ILE A 62 -6.47 10.30 1.68
C ILE A 62 -5.32 11.28 1.39
N HIS A 63 -4.96 11.42 0.12
CA HIS A 63 -4.01 12.41 -0.38
C HIS A 63 -4.77 13.39 -1.26
N GLN A 64 -5.33 14.42 -0.63
CA GLN A 64 -6.00 15.53 -1.29
C GLN A 64 -5.01 16.68 -1.50
N ALA A 65 -4.86 17.10 -2.76
CA ALA A 65 -4.37 18.43 -3.10
C ALA A 65 -5.38 19.02 -4.09
N SER A 66 -5.92 20.20 -3.80
CA SER A 66 -6.83 20.88 -4.74
C SER A 66 -6.19 20.97 -6.12
N GLY A 67 -6.86 20.45 -7.15
CA GLY A 67 -6.34 20.43 -8.52
C GLY A 67 -5.33 19.31 -8.80
N SER A 68 -5.31 18.24 -8.01
CA SER A 68 -4.50 17.06 -8.33
C SER A 68 -5.02 16.37 -9.60
N THR A 69 -4.10 15.84 -10.41
CA THR A 69 -4.43 15.08 -11.61
C THR A 69 -4.14 13.60 -11.36
N LEU A 70 -4.78 12.71 -12.13
CA LEU A 70 -4.47 11.28 -12.10
C LEU A 70 -2.96 11.01 -12.24
N GLY A 71 -2.32 11.68 -13.20
CA GLY A 71 -0.88 11.57 -13.44
C GLY A 71 -0.05 11.98 -12.22
N ARG A 72 -0.41 13.11 -11.58
CA ARG A 72 0.25 13.55 -10.35
C ARG A 72 0.10 12.52 -9.23
N CYS A 73 -1.09 11.98 -9.03
CA CYS A 73 -1.33 11.03 -7.95
C CYS A 73 -0.62 9.70 -8.14
N ILE A 74 -0.59 9.19 -9.37
CA ILE A 74 0.17 7.98 -9.69
C ILE A 74 1.67 8.24 -9.50
N ASN A 75 2.19 9.39 -9.95
CA ASN A 75 3.61 9.70 -9.85
C ASN A 75 4.06 9.96 -8.39
N GLU A 76 3.26 10.65 -7.58
CA GLU A 76 3.54 10.83 -6.15
C GLU A 76 3.49 9.49 -5.40
N CYS A 77 2.51 8.63 -5.69
CA CYS A 77 2.46 7.29 -5.10
C CYS A 77 3.66 6.42 -5.54
N ARG A 78 4.08 6.49 -6.81
CA ARG A 78 5.31 5.83 -7.30
C ARG A 78 6.55 6.32 -6.54
N ALA A 79 6.66 7.62 -6.31
CA ALA A 79 7.78 8.20 -5.55
C ALA A 79 7.78 7.76 -4.08
N ALA A 80 6.62 7.41 -3.52
CA ALA A 80 6.45 6.90 -2.16
C ALA A 80 6.58 5.37 -2.02
N TYR A 81 6.91 4.65 -3.10
CA TYR A 81 7.11 3.20 -3.03
C TYR A 81 8.23 2.84 -2.03
N PRO A 82 8.06 1.83 -1.14
CA PRO A 82 7.01 0.80 -1.13
C PRO A 82 5.80 1.10 -0.22
N ALA A 83 5.69 2.30 0.33
CA ALA A 83 4.58 2.67 1.22
C ALA A 83 3.25 2.74 0.47
N CYS A 84 3.26 3.26 -0.77
CA CYS A 84 2.12 3.27 -1.67
C CYS A 84 2.31 2.26 -2.81
N LYS A 85 1.26 1.50 -3.14
CA LYS A 85 1.32 0.40 -4.14
C LYS A 85 0.20 0.42 -5.18
N SER A 86 -0.86 1.18 -4.93
CA SER A 86 -1.91 1.50 -5.90
C SER A 86 -2.67 2.73 -5.43
N ILE A 87 -3.53 3.27 -6.29
CA ILE A 87 -4.40 4.41 -5.96
C ILE A 87 -5.85 4.16 -6.38
N ALA A 88 -6.76 4.94 -5.81
CA ALA A 88 -8.03 5.30 -6.44
C ALA A 88 -8.07 6.82 -6.68
N PHE A 89 -8.60 7.24 -7.82
CA PHE A 89 -8.73 8.64 -8.19
C PHE A 89 -10.21 9.03 -8.31
N HIS A 90 -10.59 10.12 -7.67
CA HIS A 90 -11.91 10.74 -7.81
C HIS A 90 -11.78 12.01 -8.64
N ALA A 91 -12.31 12.01 -9.86
CA ALA A 91 -12.09 13.10 -10.82
C ALA A 91 -12.74 14.42 -10.41
N GLU A 92 -13.97 14.38 -9.88
CA GLU A 92 -14.71 15.59 -9.47
C GLU A 92 -14.04 16.32 -8.30
N TYR A 93 -13.68 15.60 -7.24
CA TYR A 93 -13.01 16.20 -6.08
C TYR A 93 -11.49 16.29 -6.21
N THR A 94 -10.92 15.80 -7.33
CA THR A 94 -9.46 15.72 -7.54
C THR A 94 -8.74 15.03 -6.38
N GLU A 95 -9.37 14.00 -5.82
CA GLU A 95 -8.90 13.26 -4.64
C GLU A 95 -8.18 11.98 -5.03
N CYS A 96 -7.15 11.64 -4.25
CA CYS A 96 -6.33 10.45 -4.47
C CYS A 96 -6.27 9.63 -3.19
N LEU A 97 -6.88 8.45 -3.22
CA LEU A 97 -6.72 7.45 -2.17
C LEU A 97 -5.47 6.63 -2.47
N TRP A 98 -4.60 6.48 -1.48
CA TRP A 98 -3.40 5.65 -1.58
C TRP A 98 -3.60 4.36 -0.82
N TYR A 99 -3.19 3.25 -1.41
CA TYR A 99 -3.26 1.94 -0.78
C TYR A 99 -1.88 1.33 -0.59
N ASP A 100 -1.67 0.68 0.55
CA ASP A 100 -0.44 -0.09 0.85
C ASP A 100 -0.41 -1.48 0.17
N ARG A 101 -1.45 -1.79 -0.60
CA ARG A 101 -1.64 -2.97 -1.44
C ARG A 101 -1.77 -2.60 -2.91
N ARG A 102 -1.56 -3.58 -3.78
CA ARG A 102 -1.99 -3.51 -5.19
C ARG A 102 -3.51 -3.61 -5.25
N VAL A 103 -4.14 -3.12 -6.31
CA VAL A 103 -5.61 -3.08 -6.43
C VAL A 103 -6.22 -4.47 -6.28
N GLY A 104 -5.61 -5.51 -6.88
CA GLY A 104 -6.11 -6.89 -6.77
C GLY A 104 -6.06 -7.49 -5.35
N ARG A 105 -5.62 -6.72 -4.35
CA ARG A 105 -5.56 -7.07 -2.92
C ARG A 105 -6.26 -6.03 -2.04
N THR A 106 -7.07 -5.14 -2.60
CA THR A 106 -7.87 -4.15 -1.85
C THR A 106 -9.35 -4.55 -1.70
N GLN A 107 -9.72 -5.80 -2.00
CA GLN A 107 -11.13 -6.24 -2.00
C GLN A 107 -12.02 -5.32 -2.85
N LEU A 108 -11.53 -4.96 -4.04
CA LEU A 108 -12.26 -4.12 -4.99
C LEU A 108 -13.44 -4.89 -5.58
N TYR A 109 -14.65 -4.33 -5.44
CA TYR A 109 -15.81 -4.68 -6.25
C TYR A 109 -15.91 -3.71 -7.43
N VAL A 110 -16.14 -4.24 -8.63
CA VAL A 110 -16.30 -3.43 -9.85
C VAL A 110 -17.71 -2.86 -9.90
N ASP A 111 -17.81 -1.54 -9.99
CA ASP A 111 -19.08 -0.82 -10.15
C ASP A 111 -18.86 0.31 -11.17
N GLU A 112 -19.50 0.21 -12.34
CA GLU A 112 -19.41 1.20 -13.41
C GLU A 112 -20.01 2.57 -13.02
N GLY A 113 -20.83 2.62 -11.96
CA GLY A 113 -21.36 3.85 -11.40
C GLY A 113 -20.41 4.55 -10.41
N SER A 114 -19.30 3.91 -10.04
CA SER A 114 -18.40 4.45 -9.02
C SER A 114 -17.65 5.70 -9.49
N GLU A 115 -17.63 6.73 -8.65
CA GLU A 115 -16.79 7.91 -8.82
C GLU A 115 -15.29 7.65 -8.61
N PHE A 116 -14.91 6.54 -7.99
CA PHE A 116 -13.53 6.16 -7.74
C PHE A 116 -13.02 5.19 -8.80
N VAL A 117 -11.93 5.56 -9.45
CA VAL A 117 -11.28 4.72 -10.46
C VAL A 117 -9.92 4.25 -9.96
N HIS A 118 -9.69 2.94 -9.97
CA HIS A 118 -8.53 2.28 -9.35
C HIS A 118 -7.42 1.99 -10.36
N TYR A 119 -6.17 2.15 -9.92
CA TYR A 119 -4.98 1.98 -10.74
C TYR A 119 -3.81 1.35 -9.96
N ASP A 120 -3.24 0.27 -10.51
CA ASP A 120 -1.91 -0.19 -10.13
C ASP A 120 -0.83 0.75 -10.68
N LEU A 121 0.31 0.86 -10.00
CA LEU A 121 1.36 1.82 -10.37
C LEU A 121 2.08 1.50 -11.68
N ILE A 122 1.92 0.30 -12.24
CA ILE A 122 2.47 -0.05 -13.55
C ILE A 122 1.63 0.52 -14.71
N CYS A 123 0.41 0.96 -14.44
CA CYS A 123 -0.48 1.50 -15.47
C CYS A 123 0.13 2.72 -16.15
N ALA A 124 -0.01 2.77 -17.48
CA ALA A 124 0.35 3.96 -18.23
C ALA A 124 -0.57 5.11 -17.79
N VAL A 125 0.04 6.27 -17.55
CA VAL A 125 -0.68 7.53 -17.35
C VAL A 125 -0.26 8.43 -18.48
N ASP A 126 -1.15 8.65 -19.43
CA ASP A 126 -0.90 9.61 -20.49
C ASP A 126 -0.80 11.01 -19.86
N GLY A 127 0.35 11.67 -20.07
CA GLY A 127 0.52 13.10 -19.84
C GLY A 127 0.94 13.52 -18.43
N CYS A 128 2.25 13.42 -18.15
CA CYS A 128 2.95 14.46 -17.40
C CYS A 128 4.16 14.86 -18.24
N TYR A 129 4.00 15.90 -19.07
CA TYR A 129 5.08 16.70 -19.61
C TYR A 129 4.90 18.13 -19.12
#